data_AF-A0AAN7HTJ2-F1
#
_entry.id   AF-A0AAN7HTJ2-F1
#
_cell.length_a   1.000
_cell.length_b   1.000
_cell.length_c   1.000
_cell.angle_alpha   90.00
_cell.angle_beta   90.00
_cell.angle_gamma   90.00
#
_symmetry.space_group_name_H-M   'P 1'
#
loop_
_entity.id
_entity.type
_entity.pdbx_description
1 polymer ?
#
loop_
_entity_poly.entity_id
_entity_poly.type
_entity_poly.pdbx_seq_one_letter_code
_entity_poly.pdbx_strand_id
1 'polypeptide(L)'
;MDVDPRHYDLVGINENDIHNVVLSYLVHNCFNETMESFIACTGMKQPDDHLEGMEKRKRIFNFALDGNALKAIELTNQLAHDLLEKNEELYFDLLSIHFGELVRSRKCSEALEFAQAKLTHFGKVQKYVEKLEDFMALLAYEEPDKSPMFHLLGLEHRQKIAESLNRAILGLLLDFLCASVTHESAQLHSNGKADTTDNSS
;
A
#
# COMPACT_ATOMS: atom_id res chain seq x y z
N MET A 1 28.86 15.18 21.64
CA MET A 1 28.92 13.83 22.23
C MET A 1 29.15 12.89 21.06
N ASP A 2 30.40 12.65 20.70
CA ASP A 2 30.77 11.66 19.68
C ASP A 2 30.58 10.28 20.31
N VAL A 3 29.61 9.53 19.82
CA VAL A 3 29.36 8.15 20.24
C VAL A 3 30.50 7.30 19.66
N ASP A 4 31.33 6.68 20.53
CA ASP A 4 32.42 5.79 20.11
C ASP A 4 31.85 4.66 19.22
N PRO A 5 32.31 4.51 17.96
CA PRO A 5 31.82 3.49 17.03
C PRO A 5 31.97 2.04 17.52
N ARG A 6 32.75 1.79 18.59
CA ARG A 6 32.98 0.45 19.16
C ARG A 6 31.91 -0.01 20.15
N HIS A 7 30.87 0.79 20.38
CA HIS A 7 29.75 0.37 21.25
C HIS A 7 28.73 -0.56 20.55
N TYR A 8 28.82 -0.78 19.24
CA TYR A 8 27.92 -1.72 18.54
C TYR A 8 28.28 -3.19 18.77
N ASP A 9 29.51 -3.49 19.22
CA ASP A 9 30.02 -4.86 19.38
C ASP A 9 29.41 -5.63 20.58
N LEU A 10 28.57 -4.97 21.40
CA LEU A 10 27.98 -5.54 22.62
C LEU A 10 26.45 -5.74 22.56
N VAL A 11 25.81 -5.40 21.45
CA VAL A 11 24.38 -5.74 21.27
C VAL A 11 24.32 -7.17 20.75
N GLY A 12 24.06 -8.13 21.65
CA GLY A 12 23.74 -9.50 21.26
C GLY A 12 22.48 -9.50 20.42
N ILE A 13 22.61 -9.45 19.09
CA ILE A 13 21.47 -9.55 18.17
C ILE A 13 20.94 -10.98 18.26
N ASN A 14 19.72 -11.13 18.75
CA ASN A 14 19.05 -12.43 18.79
C ASN A 14 18.70 -12.84 17.35
N GLU A 15 19.05 -14.08 16.97
CA GLU A 15 18.70 -14.65 15.67
C GLU A 15 17.19 -14.61 15.41
N ASN A 16 16.39 -14.76 16.46
CA ASN A 16 14.93 -14.65 16.38
C ASN A 16 14.47 -13.23 16.01
N ASP A 17 15.20 -12.19 16.42
CA ASP A 17 14.87 -10.79 16.06
C ASP A 17 15.15 -10.55 14.57
N ILE A 18 16.23 -11.11 14.04
CA ILE A 18 16.55 -11.07 12.61
C ILE A 18 15.44 -11.78 11.82
N HIS A 19 15.05 -12.99 12.26
CA HIS A 19 13.99 -13.73 11.60
C HIS A 19 12.66 -12.98 11.61
N ASN A 20 12.29 -12.34 12.72
CA ASN A 20 11.08 -11.52 12.81
C ASN A 20 11.11 -10.32 11.85
N VAL A 21 12.26 -9.63 11.71
CA VAL A 21 12.40 -8.52 10.77
C VAL A 21 12.24 -8.99 9.32
N VAL A 22 12.86 -10.13 8.97
CA VAL A 22 12.72 -10.71 7.62
C VAL A 22 11.27 -11.13 7.36
N LEU A 23 10.63 -11.81 8.32
CA LEU A 23 9.24 -12.23 8.18
C LEU A 23 8.30 -11.04 8.02
N SER A 24 8.48 -9.99 8.82
CA SER A 24 7.73 -8.74 8.69
C SER A 24 7.91 -8.14 7.29
N TYR A 25 9.13 -8.07 6.77
CA TYR A 25 9.36 -7.59 5.40
C TYR A 25 8.61 -8.41 4.35
N LEU A 26 8.65 -9.75 4.44
CA LEU A 26 7.98 -10.64 3.48
C LEU A 26 6.46 -10.47 3.55
N VAL A 27 5.89 -10.39 4.76
CA VAL A 27 4.45 -10.14 5.00
C VAL A 27 4.01 -8.79 4.42
N HIS A 28 4.82 -7.76 4.64
CA HIS A 28 4.51 -6.40 4.21
C HIS A 28 4.54 -6.28 2.68
N ASN A 29 5.46 -6.97 2.01
CA ASN A 29 5.60 -6.94 0.55
C ASN A 29 4.80 -8.03 -0.18
N CYS A 30 3.93 -8.77 0.53
CA CYS A 30 3.08 -9.81 -0.05
C CYS A 30 3.85 -10.96 -0.75
N PHE A 31 5.06 -11.28 -0.26
CA PHE A 31 5.87 -12.40 -0.75
C PHE A 31 5.50 -13.72 -0.06
N ASN A 32 4.28 -14.22 -0.31
CA ASN A 32 3.72 -15.41 0.36
C ASN A 32 4.61 -16.64 0.22
N GLU A 33 5.06 -16.93 -1.00
CA GLU A 33 5.81 -18.15 -1.31
C GLU A 33 7.18 -18.14 -0.61
N THR A 34 7.82 -16.96 -0.58
CA THR A 34 9.08 -16.74 0.13
C THR A 34 8.87 -16.79 1.65
N MET A 35 7.78 -16.22 2.15
CA MET A 35 7.41 -16.26 3.56
C MET A 35 7.21 -17.70 4.05
N GLU A 36 6.44 -18.52 3.32
CA GLU A 36 6.20 -19.93 3.66
C GLU A 36 7.50 -20.73 3.70
N SER A 37 8.34 -20.55 2.68
CA SER A 37 9.67 -21.18 2.64
C SER A 37 10.54 -20.74 3.82
N PHE A 38 10.51 -19.45 4.16
CA PHE A 38 11.28 -18.89 5.26
C PHE A 38 10.82 -19.42 6.62
N ILE A 39 9.50 -19.51 6.85
CA ILE A 39 8.92 -20.11 8.05
C ILE A 39 9.33 -21.58 8.19
N ALA A 40 9.26 -22.36 7.11
CA ALA A 40 9.64 -23.77 7.11
C ALA A 40 11.14 -23.98 7.43
N CYS A 41 12.02 -23.09 6.97
CA CYS A 41 13.45 -23.16 7.25
C CYS A 41 13.83 -22.69 8.66
N THR A 42 13.11 -21.70 9.22
CA THR A 42 13.46 -21.08 10.51
C THR A 42 12.70 -21.69 11.69
N GLY A 43 11.65 -22.48 11.44
CA GLY A 43 10.79 -23.05 12.49
C GLY A 43 9.92 -22.02 13.22
N MET A 44 9.79 -20.81 12.67
CA MET A 44 8.95 -19.76 13.25
C MET A 44 7.46 -20.11 13.17
N LYS A 45 6.66 -19.50 14.04
CA LYS A 45 5.19 -19.63 13.97
C LYS A 45 4.64 -18.68 12.91
N GLN A 46 3.69 -19.17 12.12
CA GLN A 46 2.96 -18.35 11.17
C GLN A 46 2.08 -17.34 11.92
N PRO A 47 2.07 -16.06 11.53
CA PRO A 47 1.15 -15.08 12.09
C PRO A 47 -0.28 -15.35 11.55
N ASP A 48 -1.15 -15.97 12.35
CA ASP A 48 -2.51 -16.39 11.93
C ASP A 48 -3.37 -15.20 11.42
N ASP A 49 -3.25 -14.03 12.04
CA ASP A 49 -4.07 -12.84 11.69
C ASP A 49 -3.64 -12.12 10.39
N HIS A 50 -2.48 -12.47 9.82
CA HIS A 50 -1.90 -11.69 8.72
C HIS A 50 -2.16 -12.27 7.33
N LEU A 51 -2.54 -13.55 7.22
CA LEU A 51 -2.56 -14.26 5.94
C LEU A 51 -3.72 -13.79 5.04
N GLU A 52 -4.92 -13.61 5.58
CA GLU A 52 -6.07 -13.16 4.80
C GLU A 52 -5.91 -11.71 4.31
N GLY A 53 -5.37 -10.84 5.16
CA GLY A 53 -5.04 -9.46 4.79
C GLY A 53 -3.94 -9.40 3.71
N MET A 54 -2.92 -10.25 3.83
CA MET A 54 -1.81 -10.34 2.88
C MET A 54 -2.29 -10.81 1.49
N GLU A 55 -3.14 -11.85 1.42
CA GLU A 55 -3.71 -12.33 0.15
C GLU A 55 -4.56 -11.26 -0.55
N LYS A 56 -5.41 -10.55 0.20
CA LYS A 56 -6.21 -9.44 -0.35
C LYS A 56 -5.32 -8.32 -0.88
N ARG A 57 -4.28 -7.92 -0.13
CA ARG A 57 -3.31 -6.91 -0.58
C ARG A 57 -2.53 -7.35 -1.82
N LYS A 58 -2.06 -8.60 -1.87
CA LYS A 58 -1.34 -9.17 -3.02
C LYS A 58 -2.16 -9.07 -4.30
N ARG A 59 -3.45 -9.43 -4.22
CA ARG A 59 -4.37 -9.31 -5.36
C ARG A 59 -4.50 -7.87 -5.84
N ILE A 60 -4.72 -6.92 -4.93
CA ILE A 60 -4.81 -5.49 -5.26
C ILE A 60 -3.52 -4.99 -5.91
N PHE A 61 -2.36 -5.34 -5.33
CA PHE A 61 -1.04 -4.99 -5.86
C PHE A 61 -0.86 -5.50 -7.29
N ASN A 62 -1.17 -6.77 -7.55
CA ASN A 62 -1.03 -7.37 -8.87
C ASN A 62 -1.94 -6.71 -9.90
N PHE A 63 -3.20 -6.40 -9.56
CA PHE A 63 -4.08 -5.68 -10.48
C PHE A 63 -3.54 -4.30 -10.87
N ALA A 64 -2.94 -3.56 -9.93
CA ALA A 64 -2.30 -2.28 -10.24
C ALA A 64 -1.07 -2.48 -11.14
N LEU A 65 -0.22 -3.48 -10.83
CA LEU A 65 0.98 -3.79 -11.60
C LEU A 65 0.67 -4.22 -13.04
N ASP A 66 -0.37 -5.04 -13.22
CA ASP A 66 -0.81 -5.57 -14.52
C ASP A 66 -1.50 -4.50 -15.39
N GLY A 67 -1.74 -3.30 -14.86
CA GLY A 67 -2.44 -2.20 -15.55
C GLY A 67 -3.95 -2.21 -15.37
N ASN A 68 -4.52 -3.18 -14.65
CA ASN A 68 -5.95 -3.23 -14.34
C ASN A 68 -6.28 -2.38 -13.10
N ALA A 69 -5.97 -1.08 -13.19
CA ALA A 69 -6.09 -0.17 -12.06
C ALA A 69 -7.53 0.06 -11.59
N LEU A 70 -8.54 -0.03 -12.49
CA LEU A 70 -9.93 0.08 -12.09
C LEU A 70 -10.35 -1.07 -11.15
N LYS A 71 -9.88 -2.29 -11.42
CA LYS A 71 -10.13 -3.41 -10.52
C LYS A 71 -9.37 -3.27 -9.21
N ALA A 72 -8.15 -2.75 -9.25
CA ALA A 72 -7.40 -2.42 -8.04
C ALA A 72 -8.17 -1.40 -7.17
N ILE A 73 -8.67 -0.31 -7.74
CA ILE A 73 -9.50 0.70 -7.05
C ILE A 73 -10.74 0.06 -6.42
N GLU A 74 -11.47 -0.77 -7.18
CA GLU A 74 -12.67 -1.45 -6.69
C GLU A 74 -12.37 -2.30 -5.45
N LEU A 75 -11.33 -3.13 -5.52
CA LEU A 75 -10.92 -4.00 -4.42
C LEU A 75 -10.35 -3.21 -3.24
N THR A 76 -9.64 -2.11 -3.50
CA THR A 76 -9.18 -1.19 -2.45
C THR A 76 -10.35 -0.59 -1.70
N ASN A 77 -11.39 -0.12 -2.39
CA ASN A 77 -12.57 0.43 -1.71
C ASN A 77 -13.37 -0.65 -0.94
N GLN A 78 -13.35 -1.91 -1.39
CA GLN A 78 -13.94 -3.02 -0.64
C GLN A 78 -13.15 -3.35 0.64
N LEU A 79 -11.82 -3.22 0.61
CA LEU A 79 -10.95 -3.52 1.75
C LEU A 79 -10.78 -2.34 2.70
N ALA A 80 -10.73 -1.11 2.17
CA ALA A 80 -10.40 0.13 2.86
C ALA A 80 -11.18 1.30 2.25
N HIS A 81 -12.48 1.38 2.56
CA HIS A 81 -13.46 2.26 1.92
C HIS A 81 -13.01 3.73 1.77
N ASP A 82 -12.40 4.32 2.81
CA ASP A 82 -12.06 5.74 2.79
C ASP A 82 -10.64 6.03 2.29
N LEU A 83 -9.85 5.02 1.96
CA LEU A 83 -8.41 5.19 1.72
C LEU A 83 -8.15 6.11 0.53
N LEU A 84 -8.85 5.87 -0.59
CA LEU A 84 -8.68 6.64 -1.82
C LEU A 84 -9.36 8.01 -1.75
N GLU A 85 -10.42 8.14 -0.96
CA GLU A 85 -11.07 9.43 -0.71
C GLU A 85 -10.17 10.37 0.13
N LYS A 86 -9.46 9.81 1.12
CA LYS A 86 -8.52 10.57 1.96
C LYS A 86 -7.17 10.82 1.28
N ASN A 87 -6.83 10.04 0.26
CA ASN A 87 -5.57 10.13 -0.47
C ASN A 87 -5.81 10.36 -1.98
N GLU A 88 -6.17 11.60 -2.33
CA GLU A 88 -6.42 12.00 -3.72
C GLU A 88 -5.21 11.77 -4.64
N GLU A 89 -3.98 11.83 -4.11
CA GLU A 89 -2.77 11.59 -4.90
C GLU A 89 -2.63 10.12 -5.32
N LEU A 90 -2.86 9.18 -4.40
CA LEU A 90 -2.89 7.77 -4.73
C LEU A 90 -4.04 7.42 -5.67
N TYR A 91 -5.19 8.07 -5.50
CA TYR A 91 -6.31 7.90 -6.41
C TYR A 91 -5.98 8.40 -7.83
N PHE A 92 -5.37 9.57 -7.95
CA PHE A 92 -4.88 10.10 -9.22
C PHE A 92 -3.89 9.14 -9.90
N ASP A 93 -2.89 8.68 -9.14
CA ASP A 93 -1.86 7.77 -9.65
C ASP A 93 -2.48 6.44 -10.14
N LEU A 94 -3.51 5.90 -9.48
CA LEU A 94 -4.21 4.71 -9.98
C LEU A 94 -4.99 4.99 -11.27
N LEU A 95 -5.67 6.13 -11.36
CA LEU A 95 -6.36 6.52 -12.59
C LEU A 95 -5.37 6.74 -13.74
N SER A 96 -4.16 7.22 -13.46
CA SER A 96 -3.12 7.46 -14.46
C SER A 96 -2.60 6.16 -15.07
N ILE A 97 -2.52 5.07 -14.31
CA ILE A 97 -2.25 3.73 -14.86
C ILE A 97 -3.31 3.35 -15.90
N HIS A 98 -4.60 3.46 -15.56
CA HIS A 98 -5.67 3.10 -16.49
C HIS A 98 -5.65 3.97 -17.75
N PHE A 99 -5.45 5.27 -17.59
CA PHE A 99 -5.29 6.17 -18.73
C PHE A 99 -4.12 5.74 -19.62
N GLY A 100 -2.95 5.46 -19.03
CA GLY A 100 -1.79 4.95 -19.75
C GLY A 100 -2.09 3.65 -20.52
N GLU A 101 -2.87 2.75 -19.95
CA GLU A 101 -3.30 1.51 -20.61
C GLU A 101 -4.21 1.75 -21.82
N LEU A 102 -5.11 2.72 -21.75
CA LEU A 102 -5.95 3.12 -22.89
C LEU A 102 -5.09 3.71 -24.01
N VAL A 103 -4.13 4.57 -23.65
CA VAL A 103 -3.18 5.17 -24.60
C VAL A 103 -2.32 4.10 -25.26
N ARG A 104 -1.75 3.17 -24.49
CA ARG A 104 -0.94 2.05 -24.99
C ARG A 104 -1.74 1.13 -25.91
N SER A 105 -3.04 0.99 -25.66
CA SER A 105 -3.99 0.24 -26.51
C SER A 105 -4.46 1.02 -27.74
N ARG A 106 -3.95 2.23 -27.98
CA ARG A 106 -4.34 3.15 -29.07
C ARG A 106 -5.82 3.53 -29.06
N LYS A 107 -6.45 3.47 -27.90
CA LYS A 107 -7.85 3.82 -27.68
C LYS A 107 -7.98 5.30 -27.31
N CYS A 108 -7.52 6.20 -28.20
CA CYS A 108 -7.41 7.63 -27.88
C CYS A 108 -8.76 8.27 -27.50
N SER A 109 -9.85 7.89 -28.17
CA SER A 109 -11.19 8.38 -27.84
C SER A 109 -11.61 7.97 -26.43
N GLU A 110 -11.44 6.69 -26.07
CA GLU A 110 -11.75 6.19 -24.71
C GLU A 110 -10.86 6.86 -23.67
N ALA A 111 -9.57 7.06 -23.97
CA ALA A 111 -8.63 7.75 -23.08
C ALA A 111 -9.07 9.20 -22.81
N LEU A 112 -9.51 9.92 -23.85
CA LEU A 112 -9.98 11.29 -23.73
C LEU A 112 -11.29 11.39 -22.95
N GLU A 113 -12.26 10.51 -23.25
CA GLU A 113 -13.51 10.41 -22.51
C GLU A 113 -13.25 10.11 -21.02
N PHE A 114 -12.35 9.17 -20.74
CA PHE A 114 -11.93 8.84 -19.38
C PHE A 114 -11.29 10.05 -18.67
N ALA A 115 -10.38 10.76 -19.32
CA ALA A 115 -9.75 11.95 -18.77
C ALA A 115 -10.76 13.06 -18.44
N GLN A 116 -11.70 13.32 -19.34
CA GLN A 116 -12.77 14.29 -19.13
C GLN A 116 -13.71 13.89 -17.98
N ALA A 117 -14.00 12.59 -17.85
CA ALA A 117 -14.93 12.10 -16.83
C ALA A 117 -14.29 12.00 -15.43
N LYS A 118 -13.02 11.59 -15.34
CA LYS A 118 -12.36 11.22 -14.08
C LYS A 118 -11.22 12.14 -13.68
N LEU A 119 -10.52 12.77 -14.64
CA LEU A 119 -9.31 13.54 -14.35
C LEU A 119 -9.55 15.05 -14.26
N THR A 120 -10.64 15.57 -14.82
CA THR A 120 -10.93 17.02 -14.86
C THR A 120 -10.94 17.70 -13.49
N HIS A 121 -11.39 17.01 -12.43
CA HIS A 121 -11.44 17.62 -11.11
C HIS A 121 -10.04 17.92 -10.53
N PHE A 122 -9.02 17.14 -10.93
CA PHE A 122 -7.64 17.36 -10.50
C PHE A 122 -7.00 18.57 -11.18
N GLY A 123 -7.53 19.00 -12.33
CA GLY A 123 -7.05 20.17 -13.07
C GLY A 123 -7.18 21.52 -12.34
N LYS A 124 -7.75 21.53 -11.13
CA LYS A 124 -7.82 22.72 -10.25
C LYS A 124 -6.56 22.90 -9.40
N VAL A 125 -5.73 21.87 -9.27
CA VAL A 125 -4.54 21.89 -8.40
C VAL A 125 -3.29 21.77 -9.28
N GLN A 126 -2.39 22.76 -9.19
CA GLN A 126 -1.24 22.89 -10.08
C GLN A 126 -0.37 21.63 -10.16
N LYS A 127 -0.13 20.95 -9.03
CA LYS A 127 0.69 19.72 -8.99
C LYS A 127 0.14 18.60 -9.87
N TYR A 128 -1.18 18.51 -10.03
CA TYR A 128 -1.81 17.50 -10.89
C TYR A 128 -1.92 17.96 -12.33
N VAL A 129 -1.98 19.28 -12.57
CA VAL A 129 -1.98 19.85 -13.93
C VAL A 129 -0.70 19.45 -14.66
N GLU A 130 0.47 19.61 -14.03
CA GLU A 130 1.76 19.23 -14.62
C GLU A 130 1.79 17.74 -14.98
N LYS A 131 1.38 16.85 -14.05
CA LYS A 131 1.26 15.42 -14.34
C LYS A 131 0.28 15.15 -15.50
N LEU A 132 -0.86 15.82 -15.53
CA LEU A 132 -1.88 15.66 -16.57
C LEU A 132 -1.35 16.10 -17.94
N GLU A 133 -0.61 17.19 -18.01
CA GLU A 133 0.02 17.65 -19.25
C GLU A 133 0.98 16.60 -19.81
N ASP A 134 1.80 15.98 -18.96
CA ASP A 134 2.72 14.90 -19.36
C ASP A 134 1.95 13.67 -19.89
N PHE A 135 0.86 13.26 -19.24
CA PHE A 135 0.01 12.17 -19.72
C PHE A 135 -0.70 12.53 -21.03
N MET A 136 -1.24 13.73 -21.16
CA MET A 136 -1.93 14.20 -22.37
C MET A 136 -0.97 14.33 -23.55
N ALA A 137 0.31 14.66 -23.31
CA ALA A 137 1.33 14.70 -24.34
C ALA A 137 1.50 13.34 -25.04
N LEU A 138 1.21 12.22 -24.37
CA LEU A 138 1.24 10.88 -24.99
C LEU A 138 0.22 10.74 -26.13
N LEU A 139 -0.91 11.45 -26.07
CA LEU A 139 -1.95 11.39 -27.11
C LEU A 139 -1.53 12.08 -28.42
N ALA A 140 -0.53 12.95 -28.38
CA ALA A 140 -0.03 13.65 -29.57
C ALA A 140 0.81 12.75 -30.49
N TYR A 141 1.15 11.53 -30.06
CA TYR A 141 2.00 10.60 -30.80
C TYR A 141 1.19 9.37 -31.24
N GLU A 142 1.34 8.96 -32.50
CA GLU A 142 0.75 7.71 -33.01
C GLU A 142 1.31 6.47 -32.31
N GLU A 143 2.59 6.54 -31.94
CA GLU A 143 3.30 5.52 -31.16
C GLU A 143 3.70 6.15 -29.82
N PRO A 144 2.98 5.86 -28.73
CA PRO A 144 3.25 6.45 -27.41
C PRO A 144 4.67 6.18 -26.89
N ASP A 145 5.31 5.09 -27.32
CA ASP A 145 6.68 4.73 -26.96
C ASP A 145 7.74 5.69 -27.54
N LYS A 146 7.38 6.48 -28.57
CA LYS A 146 8.24 7.52 -29.15
C LYS A 146 8.09 8.86 -28.45
N SER A 147 7.11 9.00 -27.55
CA SER A 147 6.91 10.22 -26.78
C SER A 147 8.05 10.41 -25.77
N PRO A 148 8.49 11.65 -25.50
CA PRO A 148 9.34 11.94 -24.34
C PRO A 148 8.78 11.42 -23.01
N MET A 149 7.46 11.22 -22.94
CA MET A 149 6.75 10.77 -21.74
C MET A 149 6.54 9.24 -21.69
N PHE A 150 7.15 8.46 -22.59
CA PHE A 150 6.97 7.00 -22.65
C PHE A 150 7.20 6.27 -21.32
N HIS A 151 8.07 6.81 -20.46
CA HIS A 151 8.39 6.26 -19.15
C HIS A 151 7.16 6.14 -18.23
N LEU A 152 6.12 6.96 -18.43
CA LEU A 152 4.84 6.88 -17.72
C LEU A 152 4.02 5.63 -18.07
N LEU A 153 4.28 5.00 -19.21
CA LEU A 153 3.63 3.76 -19.64
C LEU A 153 4.36 2.50 -19.15
N GLY A 154 5.59 2.67 -18.67
CA GLY A 154 6.50 1.60 -18.29
C GLY A 154 6.09 0.86 -17.02
N LEU A 155 6.66 -0.33 -16.86
CA LEU A 155 6.46 -1.17 -15.68
C LEU A 155 6.90 -0.46 -14.38
N GLU A 156 8.00 0.29 -14.44
CA GLU A 156 8.54 1.01 -13.28
C GLU A 156 7.54 2.00 -12.68
N HIS A 157 6.79 2.71 -13.54
CA HIS A 157 5.75 3.64 -13.08
C HIS A 157 4.63 2.89 -12.34
N ARG A 158 4.13 1.79 -12.93
CA ARG A 158 3.09 0.95 -12.30
C ARG A 158 3.56 0.35 -10.99
N GLN A 159 4.80 -0.13 -10.94
CA GLN A 159 5.39 -0.72 -9.74
C GLN A 159 5.46 0.29 -8.60
N LYS A 160 5.93 1.52 -8.86
CA LYS A 160 5.96 2.59 -7.84
C LYS A 160 4.59 2.86 -7.24
N ILE A 161 3.55 2.89 -8.08
CA ILE A 161 2.17 3.13 -7.66
C ILE A 161 1.61 1.93 -6.90
N ALA A 162 1.83 0.71 -7.39
CA ALA A 162 1.40 -0.52 -6.72
C ALA A 162 2.04 -0.66 -5.32
N GLU A 163 3.33 -0.34 -5.20
CA GLU A 163 4.03 -0.31 -3.91
C GLU A 163 3.46 0.77 -2.98
N SER A 164 3.17 1.97 -3.52
CA SER A 164 2.52 3.04 -2.76
C SER A 164 1.14 2.63 -2.25
N LEU A 165 0.34 1.98 -3.10
CA LEU A 165 -0.97 1.45 -2.76
C LEU A 165 -0.86 0.39 -1.65
N ASN A 166 0.04 -0.58 -1.80
CA ASN A 166 0.24 -1.63 -0.80
C ASN A 166 0.66 -1.05 0.56
N ARG A 167 1.59 -0.08 0.58
CA ARG A 167 1.98 0.64 1.82
C ARG A 167 0.81 1.38 2.45
N ALA A 168 0.00 2.07 1.64
CA ALA A 168 -1.15 2.83 2.14
C ALA A 168 -2.22 1.92 2.76
N ILE A 169 -2.53 0.79 2.11
CA ILE A 169 -3.48 -0.20 2.64
C ILE A 169 -2.94 -0.81 3.94
N LEU A 170 -1.68 -1.22 3.95
CA LEU A 170 -1.03 -1.78 5.13
C LEU A 170 -1.02 -0.79 6.31
N GLY A 171 -0.69 0.49 6.07
CA GLY A 171 -0.70 1.52 7.10
C GLY A 171 -2.07 1.66 7.74
N LEU A 172 -3.13 1.74 6.93
CA LEU A 172 -4.50 1.81 7.41
C LEU A 172 -4.90 0.57 8.22
N LEU A 173 -4.51 -0.65 7.79
CA LEU A 173 -4.77 -1.88 8.54
C LEU A 173 -4.04 -1.92 9.89
N LEU A 174 -2.81 -1.39 9.96
CA LEU A 174 -2.06 -1.29 11.21
C LEU A 174 -2.68 -0.27 12.16
N ASP A 175 -3.19 0.86 11.65
CA ASP A 175 -3.89 1.87 12.46
C ASP A 175 -5.15 1.26 13.10
N PHE A 176 -5.91 0.43 12.37
CA PHE A 176 -7.04 -0.31 12.92
C PHE A 176 -6.65 -1.29 14.03
N LEU A 177 -5.53 -2.01 13.87
CA LEU A 177 -5.02 -2.93 14.90
C LEU A 177 -4.53 -2.19 16.15
N CYS A 178 -3.87 -1.03 15.98
CA CYS A 178 -3.43 -0.21 17.11
C CYS A 178 -4.63 0.38 17.88
N ALA A 179 -5.69 0.76 17.17
CA ALA A 179 -6.93 1.25 17.77
C ALA A 179 -7.70 0.17 18.55
N SER A 180 -7.68 -1.09 18.11
CA SER A 180 -8.34 -2.19 18.85
C SER A 180 -7.57 -2.57 20.12
N VAL A 181 -6.24 -2.63 20.08
CA VAL A 181 -5.39 -2.94 21.24
C VAL A 181 -5.48 -1.87 22.33
N THR A 182 -5.62 -0.60 21.95
CA THR A 182 -5.80 0.51 22.91
C THR A 182 -7.19 0.50 23.58
N HIS A 183 -8.22 -0.01 22.91
CA HIS A 183 -9.55 -0.14 23.47
C HIS A 183 -9.65 -1.31 24.47
N GLU A 184 -8.94 -2.41 24.21
CA GLU A 184 -8.92 -3.60 25.08
C GLU A 184 -8.13 -3.36 26.39
N SER A 185 -7.02 -2.62 26.31
CA SER A 185 -6.22 -2.20 27.47
C SER A 185 -6.93 -1.17 28.38
N ALA A 186 -7.86 -0.38 27.82
CA ALA A 186 -8.71 0.54 28.59
C ALA A 186 -9.83 -0.19 29.37
N GLN A 187 -10.38 -1.29 28.85
CA GLN A 187 -11.43 -2.06 29.54
C GLN A 187 -10.88 -2.88 30.71
N LEU A 188 -9.66 -3.44 30.57
CA LEU A 188 -8.97 -4.17 31.64
C LEU A 188 -8.67 -3.29 32.88
N HIS A 189 -8.42 -1.99 32.70
CA HIS A 189 -8.21 -1.07 33.83
C HIS A 189 -9.49 -0.68 34.57
N SER A 190 -10.68 -0.81 33.95
CA SER A 190 -11.95 -0.48 34.63
C SER A 190 -12.50 -1.65 35.47
N ASN A 191 -12.22 -2.89 35.09
CA ASN A 191 -12.69 -4.08 35.83
C ASN A 191 -11.82 -4.45 37.05
N GLY A 192 -10.64 -3.82 37.22
CA GLY A 192 -9.76 -4.06 38.38
C GLY A 192 -10.09 -3.24 39.63
N LYS A 193 -11.18 -2.46 39.65
CA LYS A 193 -11.50 -1.50 40.73
C LYS A 193 -12.79 -1.79 41.51
N ALA A 194 -13.43 -2.95 41.30
CA ALA A 194 -14.74 -3.25 41.89
C ALA A 194 -14.75 -4.23 43.08
N ASP A 195 -13.63 -4.88 43.45
CA ASP A 195 -13.61 -5.81 44.59
C ASP A 195 -12.56 -5.37 45.62
N THR A 196 -12.93 -4.48 46.56
CA THR A 196 -12.25 -4.31 47.87
C THR A 196 -13.03 -3.37 48.82
N THR A 197 -14.33 -3.60 49.02
CA THR A 197 -15.12 -3.12 50.19
C THR A 197 -16.32 -4.06 50.25
N ASP A 198 -16.55 -4.93 51.22
CA ASP A 198 -16.56 -4.73 52.67
C ASP A 198 -16.33 -6.08 53.34
N ASN A 199 -15.38 -6.14 54.29
CA ASN A 199 -15.51 -7.07 55.39
C ASN A 199 -14.79 -6.47 56.61
N SER A 200 -15.47 -5.61 57.35
CA SER A 200 -15.07 -5.26 58.72
C SER A 200 -16.25 -4.79 59.54
N SER A 201 -16.60 -5.64 60.52
CA SER A 201 -17.28 -5.34 61.81
C SER A 201 -18.79 -5.10 61.82
#